data_AF-A0A7V9WN62-F1
#
_entry.id   AF-A0A7V9WN62-F1
#
_cell.length_a   1.000
_cell.length_b   1.000
_cell.length_c   1.000
_cell.angle_alpha   90.00
_cell.angle_beta   90.00
_cell.angle_gamma   90.00
#
_symmetry.space_group_name_H-M   'P 1'
#
loop_
_entity.id
_entity.type
_entity.pdbx_description
1 polymer ?
#
loop_
_entity_poly.entity_id
_entity_poly.type
_entity_poly.pdbx_seq_one_letter_code
_entity_poly.pdbx_strand_id
1 'polypeptide(L)'
;MDDSMRRFAAGIVVTLLLLAFVVQFALPAYVAYRTEHRLEEGGGRADVKLKAFPALRLLARGGDSIEVDAENLQFDIQDDPGDPFDDLDGFNRVRVDFTDSEADPLQVERFELTREEADGEYELAVSGTSTPEALAQALGEEAGGAIGGFIGQLGADALGGGAGTGVPLELTATIRSDAGRAEILESSGSVAGIPAGPLTEFVVGAVLERF
;
A
#
# COMPACT_ATOMS: atom_id res chain seq x y z
N MET A 1 -1.36 34.66 -44.82
CA MET A 1 -2.19 34.26 -43.66
C MET A 1 -2.85 35.50 -43.14
N ASP A 2 -4.14 35.64 -43.40
CA ASP A 2 -4.93 36.83 -43.06
C ASP A 2 -4.98 37.05 -41.55
N ASP A 3 -4.98 38.32 -41.14
CA ASP A 3 -5.00 38.74 -39.73
C ASP A 3 -6.22 38.17 -38.96
N SER A 4 -7.33 37.88 -39.66
CA SER A 4 -8.50 37.19 -39.10
C SER A 4 -8.23 35.73 -38.73
N MET A 5 -7.45 35.02 -39.55
CA MET A 5 -7.10 33.61 -39.33
C MET A 5 -6.07 33.48 -38.20
N ARG A 6 -5.18 34.47 -38.05
CA ARG A 6 -4.28 34.58 -36.89
C ARG A 6 -5.04 34.84 -35.58
N ARG A 7 -6.01 35.76 -35.57
CA ARG A 7 -6.82 36.06 -34.37
C ARG A 7 -7.71 34.89 -33.96
N PHE A 8 -8.30 34.18 -34.93
CA PHE A 8 -9.09 32.98 -34.67
C PHE A 8 -8.24 31.82 -34.14
N ALA A 9 -7.09 31.56 -34.77
CA ALA A 9 -6.14 30.55 -34.29
C ALA A 9 -5.61 30.90 -32.88
N ALA A 10 -5.28 32.16 -32.62
CA ALA A 10 -4.89 32.61 -31.28
C ALA A 10 -6.01 32.41 -30.25
N GLY A 11 -7.27 32.68 -30.62
CA GLY A 11 -8.43 32.42 -29.79
C GLY A 11 -8.55 30.95 -29.40
N ILE A 12 -8.44 30.04 -30.37
CA ILE A 12 -8.47 28.58 -30.11
C ILE A 12 -7.34 28.17 -29.15
N VAL A 13 -6.12 28.64 -29.39
CA VAL A 13 -4.97 28.31 -28.53
C VAL A 13 -5.21 28.79 -27.11
N VAL A 14 -5.70 30.01 -26.91
CA VAL A 14 -6.03 30.55 -25.58
C VAL A 14 -7.12 29.71 -24.91
N THR A 15 -8.18 29.34 -25.63
CA THR A 15 -9.25 28.48 -25.09
C THR A 15 -8.72 27.11 -24.68
N LEU A 16 -7.86 26.48 -25.50
CA LEU A 16 -7.27 25.20 -25.18
C LEU A 16 -6.32 25.29 -23.98
N LEU A 17 -5.54 26.36 -23.86
CA LEU A 17 -4.67 26.59 -22.70
C LEU A 17 -5.49 26.80 -21.42
N LEU A 18 -6.59 27.55 -21.49
CA LEU A 18 -7.51 27.72 -20.36
C LEU A 18 -8.15 26.38 -19.96
N LEU A 19 -8.60 25.59 -20.93
CA LEU A 19 -9.15 24.27 -20.66
C LEU A 19 -8.11 23.34 -20.03
N ALA A 20 -6.90 23.29 -20.58
CA ALA A 20 -5.80 22.51 -20.03
C ALA A 20 -5.46 22.94 -18.60
N PHE A 21 -5.46 24.25 -18.32
CA PHE A 21 -5.26 24.78 -16.98
C PHE A 21 -6.35 24.29 -16.02
N VAL A 22 -7.63 24.36 -16.39
CA VAL A 22 -8.73 23.86 -15.53
C VAL A 22 -8.60 22.36 -15.27
N VAL A 23 -8.35 21.55 -16.32
CA VAL A 23 -8.18 20.09 -16.18
C VAL A 23 -7.00 19.75 -15.29
N GLN A 24 -5.91 20.53 -15.35
CA GLN A 24 -4.71 20.33 -14.55
C GLN A 24 -4.95 20.38 -13.04
N PHE A 25 -5.94 21.15 -12.57
CA PHE A 25 -6.30 21.23 -11.16
C PHE A 25 -7.52 20.39 -10.79
N ALA A 26 -8.52 20.30 -11.67
CA ALA A 26 -9.75 19.58 -11.39
C ALA A 26 -9.55 18.06 -11.37
N LEU A 27 -8.71 17.53 -12.27
CA LEU A 27 -8.55 16.08 -12.41
C LEU A 27 -7.85 15.44 -11.20
N PRO A 28 -6.71 15.95 -10.68
CA PRO A 28 -6.09 15.38 -9.48
C PRO A 28 -7.02 15.41 -8.27
N ALA A 29 -7.73 16.52 -8.05
CA ALA A 29 -8.67 16.65 -6.94
C ALA A 29 -9.85 15.67 -7.04
N TYR A 30 -10.40 15.47 -8.25
CA TYR A 30 -11.50 14.54 -8.47
C TYR A 30 -11.07 13.08 -8.26
N VAL A 31 -9.89 12.69 -8.76
CA VAL A 31 -9.38 11.32 -8.59
C VAL A 31 -9.07 11.04 -7.12
N ALA A 32 -8.45 12.00 -6.43
CA ALA A 32 -8.18 11.91 -4.98
C ALA A 32 -9.46 11.64 -4.20
N TYR A 33 -10.48 12.49 -4.35
CA TYR A 33 -11.76 12.35 -3.66
C TYR A 33 -12.45 11.01 -3.93
N ARG A 34 -12.32 10.49 -5.17
CA ARG A 34 -12.88 9.18 -5.51
C ARG A 34 -12.13 8.04 -4.83
N THR A 35 -10.81 8.13 -4.73
CA THR A 35 -9.99 7.13 -4.03
C THR A 35 -10.26 7.15 -2.53
N GLU A 36 -10.36 8.34 -1.92
CA GLU A 36 -10.75 8.51 -0.51
C GLU A 36 -12.06 7.79 -0.23
N HIS A 37 -13.10 8.08 -1.02
CA HIS A 37 -14.41 7.49 -0.79
C HIS A 37 -14.40 5.97 -0.89
N ARG A 38 -13.62 5.40 -1.82
CA ARG A 38 -13.46 3.96 -1.96
C ARG A 38 -12.76 3.35 -0.74
N LEU A 39 -11.67 3.97 -0.27
CA LEU A 39 -10.95 3.49 0.92
C LEU A 39 -11.86 3.55 2.17
N GLU A 40 -12.75 4.55 2.24
CA GLU A 40 -13.71 4.73 3.33
C GLU A 40 -14.96 3.83 3.23
N GLU A 41 -15.14 3.03 2.17
CA GLU A 41 -16.34 2.18 2.00
C GLU A 41 -16.50 1.15 3.13
N GLY A 42 -15.39 0.63 3.66
CA GLY A 42 -15.34 -0.26 4.83
C GLY A 42 -15.41 0.45 6.18
N GLY A 43 -15.41 1.78 6.19
CA GLY A 43 -15.26 2.61 7.40
C GLY A 43 -13.87 3.25 7.51
N GLY A 44 -13.68 4.06 8.55
CA GLY A 44 -12.46 4.82 8.77
C GLY A 44 -12.44 6.17 8.05
N ARG A 45 -11.23 6.70 7.83
CA ARG A 45 -10.99 7.95 7.08
C ARG A 45 -9.76 7.81 6.21
N ALA A 46 -9.80 8.39 5.02
CA ALA A 46 -8.64 8.48 4.14
C ALA A 46 -8.50 9.91 3.58
N ASP A 47 -7.28 10.40 3.52
CA ASP A 47 -6.88 11.61 2.82
C ASP A 47 -5.90 11.22 1.71
N VAL A 48 -6.23 11.56 0.47
CA VAL A 48 -5.43 11.18 -0.70
C VAL A 48 -4.95 12.43 -1.41
N LYS A 49 -3.63 12.56 -1.57
CA LYS A 49 -3.02 13.66 -2.31
C LYS A 49 -2.35 13.13 -3.58
N LEU A 50 -2.85 13.59 -4.73
CA LEU A 50 -2.31 13.23 -6.05
C LEU A 50 -1.70 14.44 -6.73
N LYS A 51 -0.50 14.25 -7.30
CA LYS A 51 0.14 15.24 -8.18
C LYS A 51 0.54 14.57 -9.47
N ALA A 52 0.19 15.19 -10.60
CA ALA A 52 0.58 14.72 -11.92
C ALA A 52 0.66 15.88 -12.90
N PHE A 53 1.78 16.02 -13.58
CA PHE A 53 1.98 16.97 -14.67
C PHE A 53 2.51 16.23 -15.92
N PRO A 54 1.73 16.18 -17.01
CA PRO A 54 0.36 16.67 -17.18
C PRO A 54 -0.66 15.84 -16.38
N ALA A 55 -1.75 16.44 -15.91
CA ALA A 55 -2.76 15.75 -15.12
C ALA A 55 -3.42 14.57 -15.85
N LEU A 56 -3.45 14.60 -17.19
CA LEU A 56 -3.93 13.50 -18.01
C LEU A 56 -3.19 12.18 -17.75
N ARG A 57 -1.97 12.22 -17.19
CA ARG A 57 -1.24 11.01 -16.75
C ARG A 57 -2.04 10.20 -15.72
N LEU A 58 -2.87 10.84 -14.89
CA LEU A 58 -3.71 10.14 -13.92
C LEU A 58 -4.74 9.23 -14.59
N LEU A 59 -5.18 9.57 -15.81
CA LEU A 59 -6.09 8.71 -16.59
C LEU A 59 -5.41 7.41 -17.06
N ALA A 60 -4.07 7.45 -17.16
CA ALA A 60 -3.23 6.30 -17.44
C ALA A 60 -2.63 5.70 -16.16
N ARG A 61 -3.26 5.94 -15.00
CA ARG A 61 -2.83 5.45 -13.67
C ARG A 61 -1.42 5.88 -13.27
N GLY A 62 -0.99 7.09 -13.64
CA GLY A 62 0.34 7.59 -13.28
C GLY A 62 0.43 9.07 -12.95
N GLY A 63 1.55 9.47 -12.34
CA GLY A 63 1.74 10.83 -11.86
C GLY A 63 3.13 11.10 -11.29
N ASP A 64 3.30 12.28 -10.70
CA ASP A 64 4.55 12.70 -10.06
C ASP A 64 4.62 12.27 -8.59
N SER A 65 3.48 12.19 -7.90
CA SER A 65 3.39 11.63 -6.55
C SER A 65 1.98 11.20 -6.18
N ILE A 66 1.89 10.14 -5.40
CA ILE A 66 0.70 9.71 -4.65
C ILE A 66 1.07 9.64 -3.17
N GLU A 67 0.23 10.24 -2.33
CA GLU A 67 0.31 10.19 -0.89
C GLU A 67 -1.07 9.79 -0.35
N VAL A 68 -1.12 8.75 0.46
CA VAL A 68 -2.35 8.22 1.05
C VAL A 68 -2.14 8.15 2.55
N ASP A 69 -2.89 8.94 3.30
CA ASP A 69 -2.93 8.92 4.75
C ASP A 69 -4.29 8.33 5.16
N ALA A 70 -4.32 7.22 5.90
CA ALA A 70 -5.59 6.65 6.35
C ALA A 70 -5.55 6.15 7.79
N GLU A 71 -6.74 6.14 8.41
CA GLU A 71 -6.91 5.80 9.82
C GLU A 71 -8.17 4.96 10.01
N ASN A 72 -8.10 3.96 10.90
CA ASN A 72 -9.25 3.13 11.28
C ASN A 72 -9.94 2.45 10.08
N LEU A 73 -9.17 2.09 9.06
CA LEU A 73 -9.68 1.37 7.90
C LEU A 73 -9.96 -0.08 8.27
N GLN A 74 -11.01 -0.65 7.66
CA GLN A 74 -11.35 -2.07 7.78
C GLN A 74 -11.20 -2.70 6.40
N PHE A 75 -10.25 -3.60 6.27
CA PHE A 75 -9.96 -4.33 5.04
C PHE A 75 -10.39 -5.78 5.22
N ASP A 76 -11.25 -6.27 4.32
CA ASP A 76 -11.44 -7.71 4.17
C ASP A 76 -10.38 -8.22 3.21
N ILE A 77 -9.50 -9.07 3.72
CA ILE A 77 -8.33 -9.61 3.01
C ILE A 77 -8.74 -10.49 1.79
N GLN A 78 -10.02 -10.81 1.64
CA GLN A 78 -10.49 -11.84 0.70
C GLN A 78 -10.97 -11.31 -0.67
N ASP A 79 -11.12 -10.01 -0.88
CA ASP A 79 -12.00 -9.51 -1.96
C ASP A 79 -11.32 -9.01 -3.26
N ASP A 80 -10.00 -8.90 -3.39
CA ASP A 80 -9.39 -8.62 -4.72
C ASP A 80 -7.91 -9.08 -4.82
N PRO A 81 -7.55 -10.10 -5.63
CA PRO A 81 -6.17 -10.49 -5.89
C PRO A 81 -5.53 -9.60 -6.97
N GLY A 82 -5.75 -8.29 -6.87
CA GLY A 82 -5.11 -7.31 -7.73
C GLY A 82 -3.59 -7.33 -7.58
N ASP A 83 -2.88 -6.70 -8.51
CA ASP A 83 -1.46 -6.42 -8.28
C ASP A 83 -1.36 -5.06 -7.57
N PRO A 84 -0.94 -5.00 -6.29
CA PRO A 84 -1.01 -3.79 -5.49
C PRO A 84 -0.13 -2.67 -6.04
N PHE A 85 0.95 -3.06 -6.72
CA PHE A 85 1.91 -2.12 -7.25
C PHE A 85 1.52 -1.61 -8.64
N ASP A 86 0.62 -2.27 -9.37
CA ASP A 86 0.20 -1.82 -10.70
C ASP A 86 -0.35 -0.38 -10.67
N ASP A 87 -1.11 -0.03 -9.63
CA ASP A 87 -1.67 1.31 -9.47
C ASP A 87 -0.64 2.32 -8.90
N LEU A 88 0.42 1.83 -8.25
CA LEU A 88 1.46 2.66 -7.62
C LEU A 88 2.66 2.92 -8.56
N ASP A 89 2.99 1.97 -9.43
CA ASP A 89 4.12 1.99 -10.37
C ASP A 89 4.04 3.12 -11.40
N GLY A 90 2.85 3.62 -11.68
CA GLY A 90 2.69 4.80 -12.53
C GLY A 90 3.16 6.11 -11.87
N PHE A 91 3.48 6.13 -10.57
CA PHE A 91 3.87 7.33 -9.84
C PHE A 91 5.36 7.40 -9.53
N ASN A 92 5.99 8.54 -9.79
CA ASN A 92 7.41 8.71 -9.46
C ASN A 92 7.70 8.65 -7.94
N ARG A 93 6.73 9.01 -7.11
CA ARG A 93 6.84 8.98 -5.64
C ARG A 93 5.58 8.41 -5.03
N VAL A 94 5.75 7.54 -4.05
CA VAL A 94 4.67 6.86 -3.34
C VAL A 94 4.90 7.03 -1.85
N ARG A 95 3.85 7.40 -1.12
CA ARG A 95 3.77 7.33 0.34
C ARG A 95 2.39 6.83 0.70
N VAL A 96 2.32 5.72 1.43
CA VAL A 96 1.06 5.15 1.91
C VAL A 96 1.25 4.88 3.39
N ASP A 97 0.47 5.56 4.20
CA ASP A 97 0.53 5.49 5.65
C ASP A 97 -0.86 5.14 6.18
N PHE A 98 -0.99 3.98 6.82
CA PHE A 98 -2.20 3.58 7.53
C PHE A 98 -1.92 3.46 9.02
N THR A 99 -2.87 3.92 9.84
CA THR A 99 -2.79 3.80 11.30
C THR A 99 -4.07 3.20 11.87
N ASP A 100 -3.93 2.47 12.98
CA ASP A 100 -5.03 1.89 13.75
C ASP A 100 -6.07 1.16 12.87
N SER A 101 -5.62 0.41 11.86
CA SER A 101 -6.47 -0.26 10.88
C SER A 101 -6.59 -1.76 11.16
N GLU A 102 -7.62 -2.39 10.62
CA GLU A 102 -7.90 -3.81 10.80
C GLU A 102 -7.86 -4.49 9.43
N ALA A 103 -6.97 -5.49 9.30
CA ALA A 103 -6.84 -6.33 8.13
C ALA A 103 -6.98 -7.77 8.63
N ASP A 104 -8.22 -8.22 8.81
CA ASP A 104 -8.53 -9.44 9.55
C ASP A 104 -7.72 -10.64 9.03
N PRO A 105 -6.93 -11.35 9.88
CA PRO A 105 -6.97 -11.35 11.36
C PRO A 105 -5.84 -10.53 12.04
N LEU A 106 -5.31 -9.52 11.37
CA LEU A 106 -4.23 -8.65 11.83
C LEU A 106 -4.78 -7.28 12.23
N GLN A 107 -4.50 -6.87 13.47
CA GLN A 107 -4.69 -5.49 13.89
C GLN A 107 -3.42 -4.71 13.53
N VAL A 108 -3.53 -3.82 12.55
CA VAL A 108 -2.42 -3.01 12.04
C VAL A 108 -2.37 -1.69 12.80
N GLU A 109 -1.36 -1.53 13.65
CA GLU A 109 -1.14 -0.27 14.36
C GLU A 109 -0.53 0.78 13.41
N ARG A 110 0.43 0.35 12.58
CA ARG A 110 1.04 1.18 11.54
C ARG A 110 1.38 0.34 10.32
N PHE A 111 1.09 0.89 9.16
CA PHE A 111 1.59 0.42 7.87
C PHE A 111 2.17 1.63 7.14
N GLU A 112 3.39 1.52 6.66
CA GLU A 112 4.07 2.55 5.90
C GLU A 112 4.73 1.92 4.68
N LEU A 113 4.39 2.41 3.49
CA LEU A 113 4.99 2.01 2.22
C LEU A 113 5.46 3.26 1.50
N THR A 114 6.75 3.37 1.24
CA THR A 114 7.34 4.55 0.60
C THR A 114 8.18 4.19 -0.61
N ARG A 115 8.20 5.06 -1.62
CA ARG A 115 9.13 5.06 -2.75
C ARG A 115 9.45 6.49 -3.12
N GLU A 116 10.72 6.88 -3.07
CA GLU A 116 11.15 8.28 -3.24
C GLU A 116 11.48 8.65 -4.70
N GLU A 117 11.62 7.67 -5.60
CA GLU A 117 11.87 7.88 -7.02
C GLU A 117 11.28 6.77 -7.91
N ALA A 118 11.05 7.07 -9.20
CA ALA A 118 10.23 6.22 -10.08
C ALA A 118 10.76 4.80 -10.26
N ASP A 119 12.08 4.66 -10.40
CA ASP A 119 12.77 3.37 -10.56
C ASP A 119 13.36 2.87 -9.22
N GLY A 120 12.94 3.48 -8.11
CA GLY A 120 13.42 3.19 -6.76
C GLY A 120 12.77 1.94 -6.17
N GLU A 121 13.37 1.47 -5.08
CA GLU A 121 12.84 0.39 -4.27
C GLU A 121 11.76 0.93 -3.32
N TYR A 122 10.78 0.09 -3.03
CA TYR A 122 9.79 0.35 -2.01
C TYR A 122 10.33 -0.06 -0.64
N GLU A 123 10.18 0.82 0.33
CA GLU A 123 10.44 0.53 1.73
C GLU A 123 9.09 0.32 2.45
N LEU A 124 8.88 -0.90 2.93
CA LEU A 124 7.70 -1.31 3.69
C LEU A 124 8.06 -1.43 5.17
N ALA A 125 7.23 -0.86 6.05
CA ALA A 125 7.25 -1.08 7.48
C ALA A 125 5.84 -1.34 8.00
N VAL A 126 5.66 -2.41 8.78
CA VAL A 126 4.38 -2.79 9.37
C VAL A 126 4.58 -3.10 10.85
N SER A 127 3.72 -2.54 11.70
CA SER A 127 3.60 -2.92 13.10
C SER A 127 2.15 -3.21 13.47
N GLY A 128 1.95 -4.19 14.33
CA GLY A 128 0.60 -4.57 14.72
C GLY A 128 0.56 -5.70 15.73
N THR A 129 -0.65 -6.22 15.95
CA THR A 129 -0.88 -7.38 16.79
C THR A 129 -1.73 -8.41 16.07
N SER A 130 -1.46 -9.69 16.31
CA SER A 130 -2.32 -10.78 15.84
C SER A 130 -2.49 -11.83 16.94
N THR A 131 -3.40 -12.79 16.74
CA THR A 131 -3.61 -13.88 17.70
C THR A 131 -2.77 -15.09 17.32
N PRO A 132 -2.36 -15.93 18.29
CA PRO A 132 -1.65 -17.17 17.99
C PRO A 132 -2.43 -18.12 17.07
N GLU A 133 -3.76 -18.14 17.18
CA GLU A 133 -4.64 -18.95 16.33
C GLU A 133 -4.64 -18.45 14.88
N ALA A 134 -4.77 -17.14 14.68
CA ALA A 134 -4.71 -16.50 13.37
C ALA A 134 -3.36 -16.75 12.67
N LEU A 135 -2.25 -16.59 13.41
CA LEU A 135 -0.91 -16.89 12.89
C LEU A 135 -0.77 -18.36 12.53
N ALA A 136 -1.26 -19.27 13.39
CA ALA A 136 -1.21 -20.70 13.11
C ALA A 136 -2.08 -21.10 11.91
N GLN A 137 -3.23 -20.44 11.70
CA GLN A 137 -4.07 -20.66 10.53
C GLN A 137 -3.39 -20.15 9.25
N ALA A 138 -2.82 -18.95 9.29
CA ALA A 138 -2.09 -18.37 8.15
C ALA A 138 -0.84 -19.17 7.76
N LEU A 139 -0.14 -19.76 8.73
CA LEU A 139 1.07 -20.56 8.52
C LEU A 139 0.78 -22.07 8.33
N GLY A 140 -0.42 -22.52 8.69
CA GLY A 140 -0.79 -23.93 8.76
C GLY A 140 -0.92 -24.62 7.40
N GLU A 141 -1.05 -23.85 6.32
CA GLU A 141 -1.21 -24.37 4.96
C GLU A 141 0.12 -24.78 4.30
N GLU A 142 1.27 -24.31 4.81
CA GLU A 142 2.60 -24.51 4.20
C GLU A 142 3.65 -25.12 5.16
N ALA A 143 3.21 -25.75 6.25
CA ALA A 143 4.10 -26.19 7.32
C ALA A 143 4.89 -27.48 7.01
N GLY A 144 6.00 -27.33 6.30
CA GLY A 144 7.11 -28.28 6.23
C GLY A 144 8.39 -27.71 6.86
N GLY A 145 8.85 -28.28 7.99
CA GLY A 145 10.23 -28.15 8.48
C GLY A 145 10.57 -26.90 9.31
N ALA A 146 10.61 -25.70 8.70
CA ALA A 146 11.15 -24.49 9.35
C ALA A 146 10.18 -23.83 10.35
N ILE A 147 8.88 -23.82 10.03
CA ILE A 147 7.82 -23.24 10.86
C ILE A 147 7.66 -24.01 12.19
N GLY A 148 7.91 -25.32 12.20
CA GLY A 148 7.80 -26.16 13.41
C GLY A 148 8.77 -25.77 14.53
N GLY A 149 9.97 -25.25 14.19
CA GLY A 149 10.93 -24.77 15.17
C GLY A 149 10.47 -23.47 15.85
N PHE A 150 9.87 -22.56 15.09
CA PHE A 150 9.33 -21.31 15.60
C PHE A 150 8.09 -21.52 16.47
N ILE A 151 7.17 -22.41 16.08
CA ILE A 151 6.02 -22.80 16.91
C ILE A 151 6.50 -23.41 18.24
N GLY A 152 7.56 -24.21 18.22
CA GLY A 152 8.18 -24.75 19.43
C GLY A 152 8.76 -23.67 20.36
N GLN A 153 9.33 -22.60 19.80
CA GLN A 153 9.93 -21.50 20.56
C GLN A 153 8.89 -20.49 21.08
N LEU A 154 7.89 -20.13 20.27
CA LEU A 154 6.71 -19.39 20.75
C LEU A 154 5.94 -20.18 21.81
N GLY A 155 5.87 -21.51 21.67
CA GLY A 155 5.29 -22.39 22.68
C GLY A 155 5.95 -22.30 24.06
N ALA A 156 7.25 -21.99 24.09
CA ALA A 156 8.01 -21.85 25.33
C ALA A 156 7.92 -20.44 25.95
N ASP A 157 7.91 -19.39 25.11
CA ASP A 157 7.98 -17.98 25.57
C ASP A 157 6.63 -17.24 25.57
N ALA A 158 5.72 -17.54 24.62
CA ALA A 158 4.46 -16.81 24.43
C ALA A 158 3.25 -17.45 25.13
N LEU A 159 3.24 -18.77 25.34
CA LEU A 159 2.11 -19.49 25.98
C LEU A 159 1.99 -19.27 27.50
N GLY A 160 2.79 -18.37 28.09
CA GLY A 160 2.58 -17.89 29.46
C GLY A 160 1.36 -16.96 29.61
N GLY A 161 0.87 -16.37 28.50
CA GLY A 161 -0.39 -15.62 28.40
C GLY A 161 -1.38 -16.41 27.55
N GLY A 162 -2.64 -16.55 27.99
CA GLY A 162 -3.63 -17.42 27.36
C GLY A 162 -3.99 -17.06 25.90
N ALA A 163 -4.82 -17.89 25.27
CA ALA A 163 -5.21 -17.84 23.85
C ALA A 163 -5.84 -16.51 23.35
N GLY A 164 -6.07 -15.52 24.22
CA GLY A 164 -6.59 -14.19 23.86
C GLY A 164 -5.56 -13.06 23.98
N THR A 165 -4.28 -13.36 24.25
CA THR A 165 -3.22 -12.34 24.30
C THR A 165 -2.73 -12.04 22.88
N GLY A 166 -2.89 -10.79 22.45
CA GLY A 166 -2.33 -10.30 21.19
C GLY A 166 -0.81 -10.43 21.18
N VAL A 167 -0.28 -10.96 20.08
CA VAL A 167 1.13 -11.16 19.82
C VAL A 167 1.61 -9.98 18.97
N PRO A 168 2.55 -9.16 19.45
CA PRO A 168 3.04 -8.03 18.67
C PRO A 168 3.90 -8.52 17.51
N LEU A 169 3.79 -7.81 16.40
CA LEU A 169 4.42 -8.11 15.12
C LEU A 169 5.08 -6.84 14.60
N GLU A 170 6.32 -6.97 14.16
CA GLU A 170 7.07 -5.89 13.49
C GLU A 170 7.73 -6.47 12.25
N LEU A 171 7.50 -5.84 11.09
CA LEU A 171 7.98 -6.30 9.80
C LEU A 171 8.54 -5.11 9.03
N THR A 172 9.69 -5.32 8.39
CA THR A 172 10.24 -4.37 7.42
C THR A 172 10.67 -5.13 6.17
N ALA A 173 10.46 -4.55 5.00
CA ALA A 173 10.90 -5.15 3.75
C ALA A 173 11.33 -4.09 2.74
N THR A 174 12.33 -4.44 1.93
CA THR A 174 12.72 -3.71 0.73
C THR A 174 12.22 -4.49 -0.48
N ILE A 175 11.38 -3.85 -1.28
CA ILE A 175 10.65 -4.50 -2.37
C ILE A 175 10.99 -3.79 -3.68
N ARG A 176 11.26 -4.57 -4.73
CA ARG A 176 11.32 -4.07 -6.10
C ARG A 176 10.04 -4.46 -6.81
N SER A 177 9.39 -3.52 -7.49
CA SER A 177 8.31 -3.87 -8.40
C SER A 177 8.86 -4.05 -9.83
N ASP A 178 8.46 -5.13 -10.50
CA ASP A 178 8.70 -5.37 -11.92
C ASP A 178 7.38 -5.60 -12.66
N ALA A 179 6.84 -4.51 -13.22
CA ALA A 179 5.55 -4.47 -13.89
C ALA A 179 4.43 -5.01 -12.99
N GLY A 180 4.23 -4.33 -11.85
CA GLY A 180 3.33 -4.73 -10.77
C GLY A 180 3.94 -5.78 -9.84
N ARG A 181 4.61 -6.79 -10.39
CA ARG A 181 5.02 -7.93 -9.57
C ARG A 181 6.05 -7.54 -8.51
N ALA A 182 5.71 -7.78 -7.26
CA ALA A 182 6.59 -7.56 -6.13
C ALA A 182 7.71 -8.62 -6.03
N GLU A 183 8.95 -8.16 -6.00
CA GLU A 183 10.15 -8.95 -5.69
C GLU A 183 10.72 -8.47 -4.36
N ILE A 184 10.69 -9.33 -3.33
CA ILE A 184 11.28 -9.03 -2.02
C ILE A 184 12.80 -9.16 -2.13
N LEU A 185 13.52 -8.07 -1.89
CA LEU A 185 14.99 -8.04 -1.92
C LEU A 185 15.61 -8.34 -0.56
N GLU A 186 15.04 -7.73 0.48
CA GLU A 186 15.43 -7.89 1.87
C GLU A 186 14.18 -7.84 2.74
N SER A 187 14.14 -8.67 3.78
CA SER A 187 13.10 -8.57 4.79
C SER A 187 13.65 -8.88 6.18
N SER A 188 13.11 -8.19 7.17
CA SER A 188 13.42 -8.42 8.58
C SER A 188 12.14 -8.31 9.41
N GLY A 189 12.05 -9.04 10.51
CA GLY A 189 10.88 -8.93 11.36
C GLY A 189 11.00 -9.69 12.66
N SER A 190 10.08 -9.39 13.57
CA SER A 190 9.97 -10.03 14.86
C SER A 190 8.52 -10.33 15.22
N VAL A 191 8.33 -11.39 16.01
CA VAL A 191 7.04 -11.77 16.59
C VAL A 191 7.26 -11.95 18.08
N ALA A 192 6.53 -11.20 18.91
CA ALA A 192 6.81 -11.13 20.35
C ALA A 192 8.28 -10.78 20.68
N GLY A 193 8.94 -9.99 19.83
CA GLY A 193 10.36 -9.64 19.97
C GLY A 193 11.35 -10.75 19.58
N ILE A 194 10.87 -11.89 19.08
CA ILE A 194 11.70 -12.99 18.59
C ILE A 194 11.92 -12.79 17.08
N PRO A 195 13.18 -12.72 16.61
CA PRO A 195 13.48 -12.60 15.18
C PRO A 195 12.82 -13.71 14.37
N ALA A 196 12.10 -13.31 13.32
CA ALA A 196 11.22 -14.18 12.55
C ALA A 196 11.71 -14.36 11.10
N GLY A 197 13.02 -14.28 10.84
CA GLY A 197 13.62 -14.17 9.49
C GLY A 197 12.89 -14.93 8.37
N PRO A 198 12.85 -16.28 8.37
CA PRO A 198 12.16 -17.04 7.31
C PRO A 198 10.64 -16.87 7.28
N LEU A 199 10.01 -16.49 8.39
CA LEU A 199 8.58 -16.21 8.47
C LEU A 199 8.26 -14.80 7.98
N THR A 200 9.19 -13.86 8.10
CA THR A 200 9.04 -12.51 7.56
C THR A 200 8.85 -12.58 6.06
N GLU A 201 9.68 -13.34 5.32
CA GLU A 201 9.52 -13.50 3.87
C GLU A 201 8.14 -14.05 3.50
N PHE A 202 7.65 -15.04 4.25
CA PHE A 202 6.32 -15.62 4.04
C PHE A 202 5.20 -14.63 4.34
N VAL A 203 5.27 -13.92 5.47
CA VAL A 203 4.22 -12.96 5.87
C VAL A 203 4.23 -11.75 4.93
N VAL A 204 5.40 -11.24 4.56
CA VAL A 204 5.53 -10.16 3.58
C VAL A 204 4.99 -10.65 2.23
N GLY A 205 5.39 -11.83 1.74
CA GLY A 205 4.84 -12.39 0.50
C GLY A 205 3.32 -12.53 0.54
N ALA A 206 2.77 -13.08 1.62
CA ALA A 206 1.33 -13.24 1.79
C ALA A 206 0.60 -11.89 1.89
N VAL A 207 1.19 -10.89 2.56
CA VAL A 207 0.65 -9.52 2.61
C VAL A 207 0.64 -8.92 1.21
N LEU A 208 1.74 -9.07 0.44
CA LEU A 208 1.85 -8.52 -0.91
C LEU A 208 0.97 -9.23 -1.95
N GLU A 209 0.66 -10.52 -1.76
CA GLU A 209 -0.30 -11.25 -2.61
C GLU A 209 -1.77 -10.90 -2.33
N ARG A 210 -2.04 -10.15 -1.25
CA ARG A 210 -3.38 -9.84 -0.73
C ARG A 210 -3.79 -8.38 -0.86
N PHE A 211 -2.85 -7.50 -1.20
CA PHE A 211 -3.12 -6.11 -1.56
C PHE A 211 -3.20 -5.98 -3.08
#